data_AF-A0A4U3LJT1-F1
#
_entry.id   AF-A0A4U3LJT1-F1
#
_cell.length_a   1.000
_cell.length_b   1.000
_cell.length_c   1.000
_cell.angle_alpha   90.00
_cell.angle_beta   90.00
_cell.angle_gamma   90.00
#
_symmetry.space_group_name_H-M   'P 1'
#
loop_
_entity.id
_entity.type
_entity.pdbx_description
1 polymer ?
#
loop_
_entity_poly.entity_id
_entity_poly.type
_entity_poly.pdbx_seq_one_letter_code
_entity_poly.pdbx_strand_id
1 'polypeptide(L)'
;MTDQADGHVSIGRDNFAPIINGNNNTYHAVEPLDVTAARHRAAGVWKLRHGMASEAVGQFRLARTAEPGNPDDYYFGAIAELGGKKAFLAPLRCVRAADLLIHGALDLEDRPEFHYFLAYLRFDYYARKHLRPPAPWQVSFAEAWAKGLTQSRIDSLFTLLSVEDPLPAVR
;
A
#
# COMPACT_ATOMS: atom_id res chain seq x y z
N MET A 1 -24.96 40.76 -19.45
CA MET A 1 -23.86 41.05 -18.50
C MET A 1 -24.06 40.11 -17.33
N THR A 2 -23.02 39.30 -17.05
CA THR A 2 -22.80 38.42 -15.88
C THR A 2 -23.76 37.25 -15.64
N ASP A 3 -23.49 36.12 -16.31
CA ASP A 3 -22.76 34.96 -15.75
C ASP A 3 -22.98 34.62 -14.26
N GLN A 4 -23.52 33.43 -13.96
CA GLN A 4 -22.73 32.34 -13.36
C GLN A 4 -23.56 31.06 -13.18
N ALA A 5 -23.04 29.99 -13.76
CA ALA A 5 -23.45 28.62 -13.52
C ALA A 5 -22.74 28.10 -12.27
N ASP A 6 -23.48 27.52 -11.33
CA ASP A 6 -22.89 26.66 -10.30
C ASP A 6 -23.55 25.29 -10.35
N GLY A 7 -22.93 24.42 -11.16
CA GLY A 7 -23.14 22.99 -11.10
C GLY A 7 -22.54 22.45 -9.81
N HIS A 8 -23.38 22.26 -8.79
CA HIS A 8 -23.00 21.51 -7.61
C HIS A 8 -22.82 20.03 -7.96
N VAL A 9 -21.56 19.62 -8.06
CA VAL A 9 -21.14 18.22 -8.10
C VAL A 9 -21.60 17.56 -6.79
N SER A 10 -22.56 16.64 -6.88
CA SER A 10 -22.97 15.79 -5.77
C SER A 10 -21.87 14.74 -5.52
N ILE A 11 -20.98 15.03 -4.56
CA ILE A 11 -20.04 14.03 -4.03
C ILE A 11 -20.77 13.21 -2.97
N GLY A 12 -20.80 11.89 -3.18
CA GLY A 12 -20.99 10.81 -2.19
C GLY A 12 -21.97 11.05 -1.04
N ARG A 13 -23.16 10.44 -1.12
CA ARG A 13 -24.02 10.26 0.05
C ARG A 13 -23.42 9.21 0.97
N ASP A 14 -22.86 9.63 2.09
CA ASP A 14 -22.47 8.75 3.19
C ASP A 14 -23.73 8.31 3.98
N ASN A 15 -23.84 7.01 4.25
CA ASN A 15 -25.01 6.31 4.80
C ASN A 15 -25.28 6.57 6.30
N PHE A 16 -25.19 7.82 6.77
CA PHE A 16 -25.50 8.16 8.16
C PHE A 16 -26.78 8.99 8.27
N ALA A 17 -27.62 8.65 9.25
CA ALA A 17 -28.86 9.37 9.52
C ALA A 17 -28.55 10.86 9.80
N PRO A 18 -29.25 11.80 9.14
CA PRO A 18 -29.01 13.23 9.34
C PRO A 18 -29.33 13.63 10.78
N ILE A 19 -28.42 14.36 11.43
CA ILE A 19 -28.71 15.02 12.71
C ILE A 19 -29.37 16.36 12.37
N ILE A 20 -30.66 16.49 12.70
CA ILE A 20 -31.43 17.73 12.55
C ILE A 20 -31.34 18.50 13.87
N ASN A 21 -30.76 19.70 13.84
CA ASN A 21 -30.80 20.61 14.98
C ASN A 21 -32.05 21.50 14.93
N GLY A 22 -32.30 22.28 15.99
CA GLY A 22 -33.47 23.15 16.11
C GLY A 22 -33.58 24.29 15.10
N ASN A 23 -32.65 24.43 14.13
CA ASN A 23 -32.70 25.45 13.07
C ASN A 23 -32.79 24.85 11.65
N ASN A 24 -33.18 23.57 11.52
CA ASN A 24 -33.31 22.84 10.25
C ASN A 24 -32.01 22.70 9.43
N ASN A 25 -30.84 22.98 10.01
CA ASN A 25 -29.58 22.62 9.37
C ASN A 25 -29.31 21.13 9.57
N THR A 26 -29.03 20.46 8.46
CA THR A 26 -28.62 19.05 8.46
C THR A 26 -27.11 18.99 8.66
N TYR A 27 -26.67 18.37 9.76
CA TYR A 27 -25.26 18.02 9.94
C TYR A 27 -25.09 16.54 9.64
N HIS A 28 -24.19 16.22 8.72
CA HIS A 28 -23.63 14.88 8.64
C HIS A 28 -22.51 14.81 9.68
N ALA A 29 -22.58 13.83 10.59
CA ALA A 29 -21.45 13.55 11.46
C ALA A 29 -20.27 13.17 10.55
N VAL A 30 -19.21 13.99 10.55
CA VAL A 30 -17.97 13.66 9.86
C VAL A 30 -17.31 12.56 10.68
N GLU A 31 -17.10 11.41 10.06
CA GLU A 31 -16.43 10.30 10.72
C GLU A 31 -15.00 10.69 11.08
N PRO A 32 -14.48 10.30 12.25
CA PRO A 32 -13.09 10.52 12.60
C PRO A 32 -12.14 9.97 11.52
N LEU A 33 -11.06 10.72 11.24
CA LEU A 33 -10.12 10.38 10.16
C LEU A 33 -9.42 9.04 10.38
N ASP A 34 -9.13 8.69 11.62
CA ASP A 34 -8.55 7.40 12.02
C ASP A 34 -9.51 6.23 11.70
N VAL A 35 -10.81 6.38 11.98
CA VAL A 35 -11.82 5.37 11.67
C VAL A 35 -11.99 5.22 10.15
N THR A 36 -11.98 6.35 9.44
CA THR A 36 -12.02 6.38 7.97
C THR A 36 -10.81 5.65 7.36
N ALA A 37 -9.61 5.93 7.86
CA ALA A 37 -8.38 5.27 7.43
C ALA A 37 -8.41 3.77 7.68
N ALA A 38 -8.80 3.35 8.89
CA ALA A 38 -8.90 1.94 9.26
C ALA A 38 -9.89 1.17 8.37
N ARG A 39 -11.03 1.76 8.01
CA ARG A 39 -12.00 1.15 7.08
C ARG A 39 -11.38 0.93 5.71
N HIS A 40 -10.73 1.95 5.15
CA HIS A 40 -10.08 1.85 3.85
C HIS A 40 -8.96 0.81 3.86
N ARG A 41 -8.13 0.77 4.91
CA ARG A 41 -7.09 -0.24 5.10
C ARG A 41 -7.67 -1.66 5.10
N ALA A 42 -8.70 -1.91 5.90
CA ALA A 42 -9.36 -3.21 5.98
C ALA A 42 -9.94 -3.63 4.62
N ALA A 43 -10.61 -2.72 3.92
CA ALA A 43 -11.12 -2.96 2.58
C ALA A 43 -10.00 -3.27 1.57
N GLY A 44 -8.88 -2.55 1.64
CA GLY A 44 -7.70 -2.76 0.81
C GLY A 44 -7.09 -4.15 1.02
N VAL A 45 -6.88 -4.55 2.27
CA VAL A 45 -6.34 -5.88 2.61
C VAL A 45 -7.27 -6.99 2.14
N TRP A 46 -8.58 -6.84 2.34
CA TRP A 46 -9.56 -7.80 1.84
C TRP A 46 -9.47 -7.93 0.31
N LYS A 47 -9.45 -6.82 -0.43
CA LYS A 47 -9.34 -6.82 -1.89
C LYS A 47 -8.04 -7.46 -2.38
N LEU A 48 -6.92 -7.19 -1.71
CA LEU A 48 -5.62 -7.76 -2.03
C LEU A 48 -5.65 -9.29 -1.95
N ARG A 49 -6.22 -9.84 -0.88
CA ARG A 49 -6.38 -11.28 -0.67
C ARG A 49 -7.27 -11.97 -1.73
N HIS A 50 -8.11 -11.21 -2.43
CA HIS A 50 -8.99 -11.70 -3.49
C HIS A 50 -8.48 -11.36 -4.90
N GLY A 51 -7.21 -10.93 -5.03
CA GLY A 51 -6.60 -10.60 -6.33
C GLY A 51 -7.07 -9.29 -6.96
N MET A 52 -7.86 -8.47 -6.25
CA MET A 52 -8.39 -7.18 -6.73
C MET A 52 -7.38 -6.05 -6.50
N ALA A 53 -6.16 -6.21 -7.02
CA ALA A 53 -5.03 -5.36 -6.64
C ALA A 53 -5.18 -3.88 -7.04
N SER A 54 -5.75 -3.59 -8.23
CA SER A 54 -5.98 -2.21 -8.67
C SER A 54 -6.94 -1.45 -7.74
N GLU A 55 -8.00 -2.11 -7.30
CA GLU A 55 -8.93 -1.53 -6.34
C GLU A 55 -8.31 -1.39 -4.94
N ALA A 56 -7.46 -2.35 -4.54
CA ALA A 56 -6.72 -2.28 -3.28
C ALA A 56 -5.79 -1.05 -3.24
N VAL A 57 -5.06 -0.75 -4.31
CA VAL A 57 -4.25 0.48 -4.44
C VAL A 57 -5.10 1.73 -4.15
N GLY A 58 -6.32 1.78 -4.72
CA GLY A 58 -7.26 2.86 -4.48
C GLY A 58 -7.62 3.02 -3.00
N GLN A 59 -7.90 1.92 -2.32
CA GLN A 59 -8.23 1.91 -0.88
C GLN A 59 -7.04 2.36 -0.02
N PHE A 60 -5.83 1.85 -0.25
CA PHE A 60 -4.64 2.26 0.51
C PHE A 60 -4.26 3.72 0.27
N ARG A 61 -4.57 4.29 -0.90
CA ARG A 61 -4.41 5.73 -1.14
C ARG A 61 -5.40 6.55 -0.29
N LEU A 62 -6.66 6.12 -0.19
CA LEU A 62 -7.65 6.78 0.66
C LEU A 62 -7.27 6.67 2.13
N ALA A 63 -6.81 5.50 2.58
CA ALA A 63 -6.30 5.29 3.94
C ALA A 63 -5.18 6.27 4.29
N ARG A 64 -4.15 6.39 3.44
CA ARG A 64 -3.03 7.33 3.63
C ARG A 64 -3.42 8.80 3.52
N THR A 65 -4.50 9.12 2.81
CA THR A 65 -5.00 10.50 2.74
C THR A 65 -5.63 10.91 4.07
N ALA A 66 -6.32 9.97 4.73
CA ALA A 66 -6.94 10.20 6.03
C ALA A 66 -5.92 10.09 7.19
N GLU A 67 -5.01 9.12 7.13
CA GLU A 67 -3.97 8.86 8.14
C GLU A 67 -2.62 8.58 7.46
N PRO A 68 -1.80 9.61 7.16
CA PRO A 68 -0.52 9.41 6.45
C PRO A 68 0.56 8.68 7.24
N GLY A 69 0.39 8.54 8.56
CA GLY A 69 1.41 8.03 9.49
C GLY A 69 1.37 6.52 9.72
N ASN A 70 0.55 5.77 8.99
CA ASN A 70 0.43 4.33 9.18
C ASN A 70 1.32 3.54 8.19
N PRO A 71 2.38 2.84 8.65
CA PRO A 71 3.32 2.12 7.77
C PRO A 71 2.67 0.98 6.98
N ASP A 72 1.63 0.33 7.52
CA ASP A 72 0.97 -0.81 6.85
C ASP A 72 0.28 -0.37 5.56
N ASP A 73 -0.26 0.84 5.50
CA ASP A 73 -0.92 1.34 4.29
C ASP A 73 0.06 1.55 3.13
N TYR A 74 1.32 1.88 3.44
CA TYR A 74 2.38 1.96 2.44
C TYR A 74 2.85 0.57 2.04
N TYR A 75 3.07 -0.32 3.01
CA TYR A 75 3.50 -1.69 2.76
C TYR A 75 2.51 -2.47 1.90
N PHE A 76 1.23 -2.51 2.29
CA PHE A 76 0.21 -3.21 1.50
C PHE A 76 -0.08 -2.50 0.18
N GLY A 77 0.03 -1.17 0.13
CA GLY A 77 -0.01 -0.41 -1.12
C GLY A 77 1.09 -0.85 -2.09
N ALA A 78 2.32 -1.00 -1.59
CA ALA A 78 3.47 -1.43 -2.39
C ALA A 78 3.29 -2.86 -2.94
N ILE A 79 2.73 -3.78 -2.15
CA ILE A 79 2.37 -5.13 -2.60
C ILE A 79 1.29 -5.06 -3.69
N ALA A 80 0.26 -4.23 -3.50
CA ALA A 80 -0.84 -4.07 -4.45
C ALA A 80 -0.38 -3.52 -5.81
N GLU A 81 0.64 -2.65 -5.85
CA GLU A 81 1.23 -2.15 -7.10
C GLU A 81 1.78 -3.26 -8.01
N LEU A 82 2.23 -4.39 -7.46
CA LEU A 82 2.73 -5.52 -8.25
C LEU A 82 1.60 -6.37 -8.85
N GLY A 83 0.38 -6.26 -8.34
CA GLY A 83 -0.80 -6.84 -8.98
C GLY A 83 -0.82 -8.37 -9.06
N GLY A 84 -0.25 -9.07 -8.07
CA GLY A 84 -0.21 -10.53 -8.05
C GLY A 84 0.78 -11.15 -9.05
N LYS A 85 1.70 -10.35 -9.59
CA LYS A 85 2.70 -10.80 -10.58
C LYS A 85 4.09 -10.72 -9.98
N LYS A 86 4.99 -11.61 -10.45
CA LYS A 86 6.42 -11.53 -10.12
C LYS A 86 6.94 -10.15 -10.51
N ALA A 87 7.76 -9.54 -9.65
CA ALA A 87 8.27 -8.19 -9.91
C ALA A 87 8.98 -8.13 -11.27
N PHE A 88 9.69 -9.20 -11.66
CA PHE A 88 10.29 -9.39 -12.98
C PHE A 88 9.33 -9.11 -14.16
N LEU A 89 8.04 -9.42 -14.04
CA LEU A 89 7.03 -9.22 -15.09
C LEU A 89 6.27 -7.90 -14.95
N ALA A 90 6.43 -7.19 -13.83
CA ALA A 90 5.75 -5.93 -13.59
C ALA A 90 6.33 -4.80 -14.49
N PRO A 91 5.51 -3.84 -14.94
CA PRO A 91 6.00 -2.65 -15.61
C PRO A 91 6.90 -1.82 -14.68
N LEU A 92 7.91 -1.13 -15.24
CA LEU A 92 8.83 -0.28 -14.47
C LEU A 92 8.10 0.73 -13.56
N ARG A 93 6.99 1.31 -14.04
CA ARG A 93 6.18 2.27 -13.26
C ARG A 93 5.67 1.65 -11.95
N CYS A 94 5.23 0.39 -11.99
CA CYS A 94 4.69 -0.32 -10.84
C CYS A 94 5.81 -0.67 -9.85
N VAL A 95 6.96 -1.13 -10.36
CA VAL A 95 8.13 -1.42 -9.51
C VAL A 95 8.66 -0.16 -8.84
N ARG A 96 8.71 0.97 -9.56
CA ARG A 96 9.12 2.26 -8.97
C ARG A 96 8.10 2.77 -7.94
N ALA A 97 6.81 2.59 -8.19
CA ALA A 97 5.77 2.92 -7.22
C ALA A 97 5.90 2.05 -5.96
N ALA A 98 6.09 0.74 -6.11
CA ALA A 98 6.33 -0.16 -5.00
C ALA A 98 7.61 0.18 -4.21
N ASP A 99 8.73 0.50 -4.89
CA ASP A 99 9.99 0.92 -4.25
C ASP A 99 9.78 2.22 -3.45
N LEU A 100 9.09 3.22 -4.02
CA LEU A 100 8.77 4.47 -3.30
C LEU A 100 7.90 4.22 -2.06
N LEU A 101 6.87 3.39 -2.20
CA LEU A 101 5.96 3.08 -1.10
C LEU A 101 6.65 2.31 0.02
N ILE A 102 7.49 1.32 -0.29
CA ILE A 102 8.18 0.55 0.74
C ILE A 102 9.22 1.39 1.49
N HIS A 103 9.87 2.36 0.83
CA HIS A 103 10.68 3.35 1.55
C HIS A 103 9.82 4.21 2.47
N GLY A 104 8.65 4.67 2.03
CA GLY A 104 7.72 5.40 2.91
C GLY A 104 7.28 4.57 4.13
N ALA A 105 7.12 3.26 3.98
CA ALA A 105 6.86 2.36 5.11
C ALA A 105 8.07 2.29 6.07
N LEU A 106 9.29 2.17 5.52
CA LEU A 106 10.55 2.15 6.28
C LEU A 106 10.83 3.47 7.04
N ASP A 107 10.48 4.60 6.44
CA ASP A 107 10.62 5.93 7.06
C ASP A 107 9.70 6.09 8.29
N LEU A 108 8.55 5.40 8.28
CA LEU A 108 7.60 5.39 9.39
C LEU A 108 7.95 4.32 10.44
N GLU A 109 8.32 3.13 10.00
CA GLU A 109 8.67 2.02 10.89
C GLU A 109 9.68 1.06 10.24
N ASP A 110 10.77 0.81 10.96
CA ASP A 110 11.91 0.05 10.47
C ASP A 110 11.76 -1.47 10.70
N ARG A 111 10.88 -2.12 9.91
CA ARG A 111 10.53 -3.54 10.07
C ARG A 111 11.31 -4.49 9.13
N PRO A 112 11.65 -5.71 9.59
CA PRO A 112 12.43 -6.66 8.79
C PRO A 112 11.73 -7.09 7.49
N GLU A 113 10.41 -7.29 7.51
CA GLU A 113 9.64 -7.67 6.31
C GLU A 113 9.66 -6.58 5.23
N PHE A 114 9.85 -5.31 5.60
CA PHE A 114 9.93 -4.21 4.64
C PHE A 114 11.25 -4.21 3.90
N HIS A 115 12.35 -4.39 4.64
CA HIS A 115 13.68 -4.59 4.07
C HIS A 115 13.71 -5.79 3.13
N TYR A 116 13.05 -6.87 3.53
CA TYR A 116 12.98 -8.07 2.71
C TYR A 116 12.17 -7.88 1.44
N PHE A 117 11.03 -7.20 1.52
CA PHE A 117 10.25 -6.88 0.33
C PHE A 117 11.03 -5.96 -0.64
N LEU A 118 11.76 -4.98 -0.09
CA LEU A 118 12.65 -4.12 -0.87
C LEU A 118 13.80 -4.91 -1.54
N ALA A 119 14.38 -5.89 -0.84
CA ALA A 119 15.36 -6.80 -1.41
C ALA A 119 14.77 -7.62 -2.57
N TYR A 120 13.56 -8.14 -2.40
CA TYR A 120 12.84 -8.88 -3.44
C TYR A 120 12.60 -8.01 -4.69
N LEU A 121 12.08 -6.79 -4.54
CA LEU A 121 11.86 -5.87 -5.67
C LEU A 121 13.16 -5.64 -6.47
N ARG A 122 14.26 -5.40 -5.75
CA ARG A 122 15.57 -5.10 -6.35
C ARG A 122 16.19 -6.32 -7.00
N PHE A 123 16.08 -7.49 -6.38
CA PHE A 123 16.58 -8.74 -6.93
C PHE A 123 15.79 -9.18 -8.17
N ASP A 124 14.48 -9.35 -8.00
CA ASP A 124 13.64 -9.99 -9.01
C ASP A 124 13.42 -9.10 -10.23
N TYR A 125 13.32 -7.77 -10.05
CA TYR A 125 13.23 -6.85 -11.18
C TYR A 125 14.59 -6.48 -11.76
N TYR A 126 15.51 -5.94 -10.96
CA TYR A 126 16.73 -5.33 -11.51
C TYR A 126 17.83 -6.36 -11.74
N ALA A 127 18.18 -7.17 -10.73
CA ALA A 127 19.30 -8.10 -10.84
C ALA A 127 19.06 -9.16 -11.91
N ARG A 128 17.85 -9.76 -11.94
CA ARG A 128 17.49 -10.75 -12.97
C ARG A 128 17.39 -10.16 -14.39
N LYS A 129 17.19 -8.85 -14.54
CA LYS A 129 17.20 -8.16 -15.84
C LYS A 129 18.55 -7.52 -16.17
N HIS A 130 19.58 -7.75 -15.35
CA HIS A 130 20.89 -7.11 -15.48
C HIS A 130 20.82 -5.57 -15.52
N LEU A 131 19.84 -4.98 -14.83
CA LEU A 131 19.69 -3.54 -14.68
C LEU A 131 20.41 -3.06 -13.41
N ARG A 132 20.84 -1.79 -13.41
CA ARG A 132 21.41 -1.16 -12.21
C ARG A 132 20.28 -0.74 -11.24
N PRO A 133 20.19 -1.33 -10.04
CA PRO A 133 19.22 -0.89 -9.04
C PRO A 133 19.67 0.42 -8.36
N PRO A 134 18.76 1.13 -7.66
CA PRO A 134 19.11 2.29 -6.84
C PRO A 134 20.15 1.95 -5.76
N ALA A 135 20.02 0.76 -5.16
CA ALA A 135 20.98 0.19 -4.23
C ALA A 135 21.02 -1.34 -4.39
N PRO A 136 22.12 -2.01 -4.02
CA PRO A 136 22.23 -3.47 -4.10
C PRO A 136 21.16 -4.15 -3.23
N TRP A 137 20.52 -5.20 -3.76
CA TRP A 137 19.47 -5.94 -3.03
C TRP A 137 20.01 -6.65 -1.78
N GLN A 138 21.29 -7.02 -1.79
CA GLN A 138 21.97 -7.69 -0.69
C GLN A 138 22.00 -6.85 0.59
N VAL A 139 22.01 -5.52 0.47
CA VAL A 139 21.99 -4.61 1.63
C VAL A 139 20.69 -4.76 2.40
N SER A 140 19.56 -4.62 1.70
CA SER A 140 18.23 -4.78 2.31
C SER A 140 17.99 -6.23 2.76
N PHE A 141 18.52 -7.22 2.04
CA PHE A 141 18.43 -8.62 2.44
C PHE A 141 19.17 -8.89 3.76
N ALA A 142 20.39 -8.38 3.92
CA ALA A 142 21.17 -8.51 5.15
C ALA A 142 20.49 -7.78 6.32
N GLU A 143 19.94 -6.59 6.07
CA GLU A 143 19.24 -5.80 7.08
C GLU A 143 17.98 -6.54 7.60
N ALA A 144 17.23 -7.19 6.71
CA ALA A 144 16.08 -7.99 7.10
C ALA A 144 16.46 -9.10 8.10
N TRP A 145 17.55 -9.83 7.87
CA TRP A 145 18.00 -10.87 8.80
C TRP A 145 18.58 -10.32 10.08
N ALA A 146 19.36 -9.24 10.01
CA ALA A 146 19.91 -8.57 11.18
C ALA A 146 18.79 -8.15 12.16
N LYS A 147 17.61 -7.81 11.63
CA LYS A 147 16.42 -7.45 12.39
C LYS A 147 15.53 -8.62 12.81
N GLY A 148 15.97 -9.86 12.60
CA GLY A 148 15.25 -11.05 13.07
C GLY A 148 14.04 -11.42 12.23
N LEU A 149 14.09 -11.23 10.90
CA LEU A 149 13.05 -11.73 10.01
C LEU A 149 12.84 -13.24 10.20
N THR A 150 11.58 -13.65 10.27
CA THR A 150 11.17 -15.04 10.47
C THR A 150 10.51 -15.61 9.21
N GLN A 151 10.55 -16.94 9.05
CA GLN A 151 9.92 -17.61 7.90
C GLN A 151 8.42 -17.28 7.78
N SER A 152 7.70 -17.19 8.90
CA SER A 152 6.28 -16.82 8.93
C SER A 152 5.99 -15.46 8.27
N ARG A 153 6.90 -14.48 8.41
CA ARG A 153 6.76 -13.16 7.77
C ARG A 153 7.03 -13.22 6.27
N ILE A 154 8.00 -14.03 5.83
CA ILE A 154 8.28 -14.30 4.41
C ILE A 154 7.06 -14.96 3.76
N ASP A 155 6.54 -16.01 4.39
CA ASP A 155 5.38 -16.76 3.90
C ASP A 155 4.15 -15.85 3.77
N SER A 156 3.94 -14.97 4.77
CA SER A 156 2.86 -13.98 4.74
C SER A 156 3.00 -13.00 3.58
N LEU A 157 4.21 -12.47 3.35
CA LEU A 157 4.49 -11.57 2.22
C LEU A 157 4.22 -12.26 0.88
N PHE A 158 4.75 -13.45 0.66
CA PHE A 158 4.60 -14.14 -0.63
C PHE A 158 3.21 -14.70 -0.88
N THR A 159 2.48 -15.03 0.19
CA THR A 159 1.04 -15.31 0.12
C THR A 159 0.28 -14.10 -0.41
N LEU A 160 0.57 -12.89 0.11
CA LEU A 160 -0.07 -11.66 -0.37
C LEU A 160 0.34 -11.29 -1.79
N LEU A 161 1.61 -11.51 -2.15
CA LEU A 161 2.09 -11.30 -3.52
C LEU A 161 1.54 -12.34 -4.51
N SER A 162 1.06 -13.49 -4.04
CA SER A 162 0.63 -14.62 -4.87
C SER A 162 1.73 -15.10 -5.83
N VAL A 163 2.98 -15.10 -5.36
CA VAL A 163 4.15 -15.56 -6.13
C VAL A 163 5.09 -16.36 -5.25
N GLU A 164 5.86 -17.25 -5.86
CA GLU A 164 6.95 -17.95 -5.17
C GLU A 164 8.09 -17.00 -4.83
N ASP A 165 8.76 -17.26 -3.70
CA ASP A 165 9.97 -16.57 -3.29
C ASP A 165 11.14 -16.90 -4.23
N PRO A 166 11.70 -15.91 -4.95
CA PRO A 166 12.86 -16.12 -5.80
C PRO A 166 14.19 -15.83 -5.08
N LEU A 167 14.17 -15.30 -3.85
CA LEU A 167 15.39 -14.94 -3.14
C LEU A 167 16.13 -16.20 -2.68
N PRO A 168 17.48 -16.17 -2.63
CA PRO A 168 18.24 -17.30 -2.13
C PRO A 168 17.93 -17.55 -0.65
N ALA A 169 17.82 -18.81 -0.27
CA ALA A 169 17.76 -19.20 1.14
C ALA A 169 19.00 -18.71 1.88
N VAL A 170 18.80 -18.25 3.12
CA VAL A 170 19.91 -17.94 4.03
C VAL A 170 20.62 -19.24 4.35
N ARG A 171 21.93 -19.28 4.11
CA ARG A 171 22.79 -20.39 4.53
C ARG A 171 23.52 -20.02 5.81
#